data_AF-A0A832ZFH4-F1
#
_entry.id   AF-A0A832ZFH4-F1
#
_cell.length_a   1.000
_cell.length_b   1.000
_cell.length_c   1.000
_cell.angle_alpha   90.00
_cell.angle_beta   90.00
_cell.angle_gamma   90.00
#
_symmetry.space_group_name_H-M   'P 1'
#
loop_
_entity.id
_entity.type
_entity.pdbx_description
1 polymer ?
#
loop_
_entity_poly.entity_id
_entity_poly.type
_entity_poly.pdbx_seq_one_letter_code
_entity_poly.pdbx_strand_id
1 'polypeptide(L)'
;MKRRYRWRWKALQFLGEFDYQLIPVPVKDNNPTVIYPEEFLAWKLHELENKTMEEIAEILGASRVSISNLIKAAREKILRSILEGRPILIKGK
;
A
#
# COMPACT_ATOMS: atom_id res chain seq x y z
N MET A 1 -21.21 -7.21 -6.60
CA MET A 1 -20.67 -6.23 -5.63
C MET A 1 -19.88 -6.94 -4.50
N LYS A 2 -18.75 -7.61 -4.75
CA LYS A 2 -17.97 -8.35 -3.71
C LYS A 2 -16.46 -8.56 -3.99
N ARG A 3 -15.85 -7.89 -4.99
CA ARG A 3 -14.42 -8.11 -5.33
C ARG A 3 -13.42 -7.28 -4.52
N ARG A 4 -13.83 -6.08 -4.08
CA ARG A 4 -12.95 -5.09 -3.44
C ARG A 4 -12.45 -5.51 -2.05
N TYR A 5 -13.11 -6.47 -1.40
CA TYR A 5 -12.75 -6.90 -0.05
C TYR A 5 -11.78 -8.08 0.00
N ARG A 6 -11.75 -8.98 -1.00
CA ARG A 6 -11.04 -10.27 -0.88
C ARG A 6 -9.52 -10.12 -0.70
N TRP A 7 -8.91 -9.13 -1.37
CA TRP A 7 -7.46 -8.95 -1.38
C TRP A 7 -6.96 -8.14 -0.19
N ARG A 8 -7.79 -7.21 0.31
CA ARG A 8 -7.53 -6.44 1.51
C ARG A 8 -7.43 -7.34 2.75
N TRP A 9 -8.30 -8.34 2.87
CA TRP A 9 -8.20 -9.34 3.94
C TRP A 9 -6.89 -10.16 3.90
N LYS A 10 -6.46 -10.57 2.71
CA LYS A 10 -5.18 -11.27 2.56
C LYS A 10 -3.99 -10.37 2.92
N ALA A 11 -4.03 -9.10 2.54
CA ALA A 11 -2.98 -8.16 2.89
C ALA A 11 -2.86 -7.93 4.40
N LEU A 12 -4.00 -7.85 5.09
CA LEU A 12 -4.04 -7.76 6.56
C LEU A 12 -3.48 -9.00 7.26
N GLN A 13 -3.72 -10.20 6.72
CA GLN A 13 -3.12 -11.43 7.25
C GLN A 13 -1.59 -11.43 7.14
N PHE A 14 -1.04 -10.82 6.08
CA PHE A 14 0.40 -10.75 5.85
C PHE A 14 1.10 -9.65 6.65
N LEU A 15 0.43 -8.50 6.84
CA LEU A 15 1.01 -7.35 7.52
C LEU A 15 0.73 -7.32 9.03
N GLY A 16 -0.27 -8.07 9.50
CA GLY A 16 -0.81 -7.97 10.87
C GLY A 16 -1.81 -6.81 11.03
N GLU A 17 -2.44 -6.71 12.21
CA GLU A 17 -3.30 -5.57 12.57
C GLU A 17 -2.45 -4.42 13.14
N PHE A 18 -1.74 -3.69 12.27
CA PHE A 18 -0.96 -2.54 12.70
C PHE A 18 -1.29 -1.31 11.88
N ASP A 19 -1.55 -0.20 12.57
CA ASP A 19 -1.61 1.13 11.97
C ASP A 19 -0.23 1.77 12.12
N TYR A 20 0.52 1.88 11.03
CA TYR A 20 1.82 2.55 11.03
C TYR A 20 1.65 3.99 10.58
N GLN A 21 2.29 4.92 11.30
CA GLN A 21 2.37 6.32 10.91
C GLN A 21 3.81 6.76 10.72
N LEU A 22 4.10 7.37 9.57
CA LEU A 22 5.37 8.04 9.30
C LEU A 22 5.12 9.55 9.32
N ILE A 23 5.86 10.28 10.15
CA ILE A 23 5.69 11.72 10.33
C ILE A 23 6.88 12.43 9.66
N PRO A 24 6.64 13.27 8.63
CA PRO A 24 7.72 14.03 8.01
C PRO A 24 8.20 15.13 8.95
N VAL A 25 9.48 15.48 8.86
CA VAL A 25 10.05 16.60 9.58
C VAL A 25 10.70 17.54 8.56
N PRO A 26 10.23 18.79 8.39
CA PRO A 26 9.07 19.39 9.05
C PRO A 26 7.72 18.89 8.50
N VAL A 27 6.66 18.94 9.32
CA VAL A 27 5.28 18.73 8.86
C VAL A 27 4.77 20.02 8.23
N LYS A 28 4.36 19.97 6.96
CA LYS A 28 3.81 21.12 6.24
C LYS A 28 2.29 21.07 6.12
N ASP A 29 1.73 19.86 6.04
CA ASP A 29 0.29 19.62 6.02
C ASP A 29 -0.03 18.42 6.93
N ASN A 30 -0.91 18.63 7.91
CA ASN A 30 -1.29 17.62 8.88
C ASN A 30 -2.29 16.59 8.33
N ASN A 31 -2.79 16.75 7.10
CA ASN A 31 -3.74 15.82 6.50
C ASN A 31 -2.99 14.56 5.99
N PRO A 32 -3.14 13.39 6.64
CA PRO A 32 -2.33 12.23 6.31
C PRO A 32 -2.67 11.66 4.93
N THR A 33 -1.65 11.21 4.21
CA THR A 33 -1.81 10.39 3.02
C THR A 33 -1.99 8.93 3.43
N VAL A 34 -3.16 8.37 3.13
CA VAL A 34 -3.50 6.99 3.48
C VAL A 34 -3.00 6.02 2.42
N ILE A 35 -2.13 5.10 2.82
CA ILE A 35 -1.73 3.93 2.02
C ILE A 35 -2.49 2.72 2.52
N TYR A 36 -3.17 2.03 1.62
CA TYR A 36 -3.92 0.83 1.97
C TYR A 36 -3.01 -0.39 2.11
N PRO A 37 -3.39 -1.39 2.93
CA PRO A 37 -2.59 -2.59 3.17
C PRO A 37 -2.23 -3.32 1.87
N GLU A 38 -3.16 -3.42 0.93
CA GLU A 38 -2.93 -4.05 -0.37
C GLU A 38 -1.95 -3.28 -1.25
N GLU A 39 -1.92 -1.95 -1.17
CA GLU A 39 -0.96 -1.09 -1.90
C GLU A 39 0.43 -1.28 -1.31
N PHE A 40 0.53 -1.21 0.02
CA PHE A 40 1.80 -1.37 0.73
C PHE A 40 2.38 -2.77 0.54
N LEU A 41 1.56 -3.82 0.66
CA LEU A 41 2.01 -5.19 0.48
C LEU A 41 2.43 -5.47 -0.96
N ALA A 42 1.65 -5.06 -1.97
CA ALA A 42 2.04 -5.24 -3.37
C ALA A 42 3.38 -4.56 -3.67
N TRP A 43 3.58 -3.35 -3.14
CA TRP A 43 4.82 -2.61 -3.32
C TRP A 43 6.00 -3.27 -2.61
N LYS A 44 5.84 -3.71 -1.35
CA LYS A 44 6.86 -4.45 -0.58
C LYS A 44 7.28 -5.75 -1.28
N LEU A 45 6.32 -6.55 -1.73
CA LEU A 45 6.59 -7.81 -2.44
C LEU A 45 7.37 -7.58 -3.74
N HIS A 46 7.06 -6.49 -4.45
CA HIS A 46 7.75 -6.13 -5.68
C HIS A 46 9.17 -5.62 -5.43
N GLU A 47 9.35 -4.58 -4.61
CA GLU A 47 10.67 -3.92 -4.45
C GLU A 47 11.63 -4.68 -3.54
N LEU A 48 11.12 -5.26 -2.43
CA LEU A 48 11.98 -5.81 -1.38
C LEU A 48 12.12 -7.33 -1.48
N GLU A 49 11.11 -8.00 -2.03
CA GLU A 49 11.12 -9.47 -2.18
C GLU A 49 11.31 -9.91 -3.65
N ASN A 50 11.48 -8.97 -4.59
CA ASN A 50 11.71 -9.23 -6.01
C ASN A 50 10.69 -10.20 -6.66
N LYS A 51 9.44 -10.21 -6.17
CA LYS A 51 8.39 -11.06 -6.74
C LYS A 51 7.92 -10.52 -8.08
N THR A 52 7.65 -11.44 -9.00
CA THR A 52 7.03 -11.14 -10.29
C THR A 52 5.58 -10.68 -10.13
N MET A 53 5.04 -10.00 -11.15
CA MET A 53 3.65 -9.53 -11.15
C MET A 53 2.66 -10.69 -11.06
N GLU A 54 3.00 -11.83 -11.66
CA GLU A 54 2.27 -13.08 -11.61
C GLU A 54 2.21 -13.64 -10.18
N GLU A 55 3.34 -13.76 -9.49
CA GLU A 55 3.38 -14.26 -8.10
C GLU A 55 2.61 -13.35 -7.15
N ILE A 56 2.76 -12.03 -7.28
CA ILE A 56 2.03 -11.07 -6.44
C ILE A 56 0.52 -11.16 -6.71
N ALA A 57 0.13 -11.30 -7.98
CA ALA A 57 -1.26 -11.47 -8.36
C ALA A 57 -1.87 -12.74 -7.75
N GLU A 58 -1.12 -13.84 -7.71
CA GLU A 58 -1.52 -15.09 -7.06
C GLU A 58 -1.65 -14.93 -5.53
N ILE A 59 -0.62 -14.36 -4.89
CA ILE A 59 -0.60 -14.10 -3.44
C ILE A 59 -1.83 -13.30 -3.03
N LEU A 60 -2.07 -12.16 -3.69
CA LEU A 60 -3.18 -11.27 -3.37
C LEU A 60 -4.53 -11.75 -3.94
N GLY A 61 -4.52 -12.71 -4.86
CA GLY A 61 -5.70 -13.23 -5.56
C GLY A 61 -6.35 -12.20 -6.50
N ALA A 62 -5.55 -11.34 -7.12
CA ALA A 62 -5.92 -10.22 -8.00
C ALA A 62 -5.39 -10.43 -9.44
N SER A 63 -5.64 -9.48 -10.36
CA SER A 63 -5.05 -9.53 -11.71
C SER A 63 -3.72 -8.76 -11.78
N ARG A 64 -2.85 -9.08 -12.74
CA ARG A 64 -1.58 -8.36 -12.99
C ARG A 64 -1.78 -6.85 -13.17
N VAL A 65 -2.84 -6.46 -13.88
CA VAL A 65 -3.23 -5.05 -14.06
C VAL A 65 -3.58 -4.40 -12.72
N SER A 66 -4.28 -5.12 -11.84
CA SER A 66 -4.60 -4.64 -10.50
C SER A 66 -3.33 -4.45 -9.67
N ILE A 67 -2.38 -5.37 -9.74
CA ILE A 67 -1.08 -5.25 -9.05
C ILE A 67 -0.31 -4.03 -9.52
N SER A 68 -0.23 -3.81 -10.84
CA SER A 68 0.42 -2.62 -11.41
C SER A 68 -0.20 -1.33 -10.88
N ASN A 69 -1.53 -1.27 -10.82
CA ASN A 69 -2.24 -0.13 -10.27
C ASN A 69 -1.98 0.08 -8.77
N LEU A 70 -1.91 -0.99 -7.97
CA LEU A 70 -1.60 -0.92 -6.53
C LEU A 70 -0.19 -0.38 -6.28
N ILE A 71 0.82 -0.91 -6.99
CA ILE A 71 2.21 -0.46 -6.87
C ILE A 71 2.33 1.01 -7.31
N LYS A 72 1.70 1.38 -8.42
CA LYS A 72 1.68 2.77 -8.90
C LYS A 72 1.05 3.71 -7.86
N ALA A 73 -0.08 3.32 -7.28
CA ALA A 73 -0.77 4.11 -6.25
C ALA A 73 0.09 4.29 -5.00
N ALA A 74 0.75 3.22 -4.51
CA ALA A 74 1.66 3.29 -3.37
C ALA A 74 2.80 4.30 -3.62
N ARG A 75 3.48 4.19 -4.78
CA ARG A 75 4.59 5.08 -5.15
C ARG A 75 4.14 6.54 -5.26
N GLU A 76 3.00 6.81 -5.90
CA GLU A 76 2.48 8.17 -6.04
C GLU A 76 2.17 8.79 -4.67
N LYS A 77 1.51 8.05 -3.78
CA LYS A 77 1.16 8.51 -2.44
C LYS A 77 2.38 8.86 -1.60
N ILE A 78 3.41 8.02 -1.63
CA ILE A 78 4.68 8.29 -0.94
C ILE A 78 5.33 9.55 -1.48
N LEU A 79 5.49 9.65 -2.80
CA LEU A 79 6.17 10.80 -3.40
C LEU A 79 5.44 12.11 -3.09
N ARG A 80 4.10 12.11 -3.19
CA ARG A 80 3.28 13.28 -2.82
C ARG A 80 3.44 13.64 -1.36
N SER A 81 3.36 12.65 -0.46
CA SER A 81 3.53 12.88 0.97
C SER A 81 4.89 13.51 1.31
N ILE A 82 5.96 13.05 0.68
CA ILE A 82 7.31 13.62 0.86
C ILE A 82 7.36 15.07 0.38
N LEU A 83 6.84 15.36 -0.82
CA LEU A 83 6.88 16.71 -1.40
C LEU A 83 6.00 17.70 -0.61
N GLU A 84 4.81 17.26 -0.23
CA GLU A 84 3.80 18.05 0.47
C GLU A 84 4.04 18.10 1.99
N GLY A 85 5.01 17.36 2.52
CA GLY A 85 5.30 17.28 3.95
C GLY A 85 4.11 16.75 4.76
N ARG A 86 3.43 15.73 4.24
CA ARG A 86 2.23 15.11 4.84
C ARG A 86 2.59 13.81 5.56
N PRO A 87 2.02 13.53 6.75
CA PRO A 87 2.15 12.21 7.37
C PRO A 87 1.65 11.10 6.45
N ILE A 88 2.26 9.92 6.52
CA ILE A 88 1.76 8.70 5.87
C ILE A 88 1.09 7.85 6.93
N LEU A 89 -0.11 7.36 6.63
CA LEU A 89 -0.81 6.40 7.46
C LEU A 89 -1.03 5.11 6.67
N ILE A 90 -0.45 4.01 7.13
CA ILE A 90 -0.73 2.66 6.62
C ILE A 90 -1.80 2.08 7.54
N LYS A 91 -3.05 2.04 7.07
CA LYS A 91 -4.20 1.71 7.93
C LYS A 91 -4.79 0.33 7.64
N GLY A 92 -4.82 -0.54 8.63
CA GLY A 92 -5.39 -1.88 8.50
C GLY A 92 -6.94 -1.89 8.49
N LYS A 93 -7.56 -0.99 9.26
CA LYS A 93 -9.03 -0.87 9.39
C LYS A 93 -9.48 0.58 9.42
#